data_AF-A0AAU0MVD2-F1
#
_entry.id   AF-A0AAU0MVD2-F1
#
_cell.length_a   1.000
_cell.length_b   1.000
_cell.length_c   1.000
_cell.angle_alpha   90.00
_cell.angle_beta   90.00
_cell.angle_gamma   90.00
#
_symmetry.space_group_name_H-M   'P 1'
#
loop_
_entity.id
_entity.type
_entity.pdbx_description
1 polymer ?
#
loop_
_entity_poly.entity_id
_entity_poly.type
_entity_poly.pdbx_seq_one_letter_code
_entity_poly.pdbx_strand_id
1 'polypeptide(L)'
;MRILALILLALLSTKTTAEECTCPQEKPPQQQPFIPDNLYDEVPEYTRGERELYQEFRLYRAYLDQNSTLLDSFFIGWADLNPPITDRQLDGLPKAFRFTYEIFKDFYQPANLGRIGKPEWGTDQFTGVKYYVIQNSIDVNVYRQLKQDRYPIDPDNIVFESTLHNFRPQIQGNKLALILTEEYKNRLLMFLGGESTPAGQGNIMAPAMAIGESNKRLQFLNQYLKIYHGHWGGWRLVTDPTISRIDFNGDLTRAIVHFELVYQGGEAEYENKDGKWILKESRLTWIT
;
A
#
# COMPACT_ATOMS: atom_id res chain seq x y z
N MET A 1 25.88 36.91 -67.14
CA MET A 1 26.04 35.82 -68.12
C MET A 1 27.08 34.82 -67.62
N ARG A 2 26.64 33.68 -67.09
CA ARG A 2 27.25 32.34 -67.24
C ARG A 2 26.34 31.34 -66.53
N ILE A 3 25.91 30.34 -67.30
CA ILE A 3 25.04 29.21 -66.94
C ILE A 3 25.94 28.04 -66.52
N LEU A 4 25.63 27.35 -65.42
CA LEU A 4 25.99 25.97 -65.07
C LEU A 4 25.31 25.68 -63.72
N ALA A 5 24.75 24.51 -63.39
CA ALA A 5 24.24 23.35 -64.10
C ALA A 5 23.32 22.68 -63.06
N LEU A 6 22.14 22.23 -63.49
CA LEU A 6 21.21 21.48 -62.65
C LEU A 6 21.81 20.10 -62.32
N ILE A 7 21.82 19.73 -61.05
CA ILE A 7 21.82 18.34 -60.61
C ILE A 7 20.48 18.09 -59.92
N LEU A 8 19.69 17.22 -60.55
CA LEU A 8 18.47 16.64 -60.01
C LEU A 8 18.86 15.64 -58.91
N LEU A 9 18.37 15.83 -57.68
CA LEU A 9 18.25 14.75 -56.71
C LEU A 9 16.76 14.61 -56.35
N ALA A 10 16.16 13.54 -56.88
CA ALA A 10 14.82 13.12 -56.50
C ALA A 10 14.89 12.42 -55.14
N LEU A 11 14.26 13.01 -54.12
CA LEU A 11 13.93 12.34 -52.87
C LEU A 11 12.44 12.03 -52.88
N LEU A 12 12.11 10.78 -53.19
CA LEU A 12 10.80 10.19 -52.95
C LEU A 12 10.61 10.10 -51.43
N SER A 13 9.71 10.92 -50.90
CA SER A 13 9.18 10.78 -49.55
C SER A 13 8.18 9.63 -49.53
N THR A 14 8.60 8.47 -49.06
CA THR A 14 7.67 7.41 -48.65
C THR A 14 7.21 7.73 -47.22
N LYS A 15 5.94 8.11 -47.07
CA LYS A 15 5.25 8.12 -45.77
C LYS A 15 5.15 6.68 -45.27
N THR A 16 6.03 6.28 -44.38
CA THR A 16 5.84 5.11 -43.53
C THR A 16 5.04 5.57 -42.31
N THR A 17 3.77 5.18 -42.22
CA THR A 17 3.01 5.25 -40.99
C THR A 17 3.69 4.32 -39.99
N ALA A 18 4.25 4.88 -38.93
CA ALA A 18 4.70 4.10 -37.78
C ALA A 18 3.44 3.49 -37.13
N GLU A 19 3.25 2.19 -37.34
CA GLU A 19 2.37 1.41 -36.46
C GLU A 19 2.98 1.48 -35.06
N GLU A 20 2.25 2.09 -34.13
CA GLU A 20 2.56 2.01 -32.71
C GLU A 20 2.51 0.53 -32.31
N CYS A 21 3.68 -0.08 -32.11
CA CYS A 21 3.80 -1.36 -31.46
C CYS A 21 3.32 -1.21 -30.01
N THR A 22 2.02 -1.35 -29.78
CA THR A 22 1.50 -1.63 -28.44
C THR A 22 1.93 -3.05 -28.09
N CYS A 23 3.00 -3.19 -27.31
CA CYS A 23 3.28 -4.46 -26.65
C CYS A 23 2.01 -4.83 -25.86
N PRO A 24 1.38 -5.99 -26.11
CA PRO A 24 0.32 -6.45 -25.24
C PRO A 24 0.92 -6.55 -23.84
N GLN A 25 0.38 -5.76 -22.92
CA GLN A 25 0.70 -5.90 -21.50
C GLN A 25 0.33 -7.35 -21.14
N GLU A 26 1.32 -8.19 -20.85
CA GLU A 26 1.06 -9.53 -20.33
C GLU A 26 0.23 -9.36 -19.07
N LYS A 27 -1.06 -9.68 -19.17
CA LYS A 27 -1.96 -9.68 -18.04
C LYS A 27 -1.38 -10.71 -17.07
N PRO A 28 -1.02 -10.34 -15.83
CA PRO A 28 -0.51 -11.31 -14.87
C PRO A 28 -1.53 -12.45 -14.78
N PRO A 29 -1.08 -13.72 -14.78
CA PRO A 29 -1.99 -14.85 -14.86
C PRO A 29 -3.03 -14.71 -13.76
N GLN A 30 -4.31 -14.68 -14.17
CA GLN A 30 -5.44 -14.67 -13.25
C GLN A 30 -5.40 -16.00 -12.50
N GLN A 31 -4.73 -16.02 -11.35
CA GLN A 31 -4.68 -17.19 -10.50
C GLN A 31 -6.08 -17.38 -9.91
N GLN A 32 -6.69 -18.52 -10.22
CA GLN A 32 -7.94 -18.90 -9.57
C GLN A 32 -7.72 -19.01 -8.06
N PRO A 33 -8.73 -18.71 -7.23
CA PRO A 33 -8.61 -18.85 -5.78
C PRO A 33 -8.18 -20.27 -5.41
N PHE A 34 -7.08 -20.40 -4.65
CA PHE A 34 -6.51 -21.69 -4.27
C PHE A 34 -7.28 -22.31 -3.09
N ILE A 35 -7.22 -23.63 -2.93
CA ILE A 35 -7.55 -24.35 -1.69
C ILE A 35 -6.40 -25.34 -1.46
N PRO A 36 -5.76 -25.38 -0.29
CA PRO A 36 -4.69 -26.34 -0.02
C PRO A 36 -5.17 -27.80 -0.13
N ASP A 37 -4.44 -28.63 -0.88
CA ASP A 37 -4.76 -30.06 -1.10
C ASP A 37 -4.80 -30.90 0.20
N ASN A 38 -4.18 -30.41 1.28
CA ASN A 38 -4.11 -31.06 2.60
C ASN A 38 -4.82 -30.25 3.69
N LEU A 39 -5.95 -29.62 3.37
CA LEU A 39 -6.71 -28.87 4.37
C LEU A 39 -7.28 -29.82 5.44
N TYR A 40 -6.71 -29.80 6.65
CA TYR A 40 -7.18 -30.59 7.79
C TYR A 40 -8.67 -30.38 8.05
N ASP A 41 -9.42 -31.46 8.29
CA ASP A 41 -10.85 -31.42 8.62
C ASP A 41 -11.12 -30.60 9.88
N GLU A 42 -10.24 -30.74 10.87
CA GLU A 42 -10.27 -29.95 12.09
C GLU A 42 -9.08 -29.00 12.14
N VAL A 43 -9.35 -27.69 12.18
CA VAL A 43 -8.35 -26.66 12.38
C VAL A 43 -8.69 -25.93 13.67
N PRO A 44 -7.85 -26.02 14.73
CA PRO A 44 -8.15 -25.39 16.00
C PRO A 44 -8.04 -23.86 15.90
N GLU A 45 -8.75 -23.17 16.79
CA GLU A 45 -8.49 -21.76 17.04
C GLU A 45 -7.03 -21.52 17.45
N TYR A 46 -6.53 -20.33 17.16
CA TYR A 46 -5.21 -19.86 17.56
C TYR A 46 -5.07 -19.79 19.08
N THR A 47 -4.01 -20.42 19.58
CA THR A 47 -3.56 -20.26 20.96
C THR A 47 -2.35 -19.34 21.01
N ARG A 48 -2.38 -18.33 21.89
CA ARG A 48 -1.30 -17.34 22.01
C ARG A 48 0.08 -17.97 22.14
N GLY A 49 1.05 -17.50 21.34
CA GLY A 49 2.42 -17.99 21.32
C GLY A 49 2.63 -19.32 20.59
N GLU A 50 1.61 -19.90 19.97
CA GLU A 50 1.80 -21.04 19.08
C GLU A 50 2.55 -20.64 17.79
N ARG A 51 3.08 -21.64 17.08
CA ARG A 51 3.74 -21.44 15.78
C ARG A 51 2.72 -21.25 14.66
N GLU A 52 3.17 -20.68 13.54
CA GLU A 52 2.36 -20.32 12.37
C GLU A 52 1.74 -21.49 11.58
N LEU A 53 2.00 -22.74 11.97
CA LEU A 53 1.68 -23.96 11.22
C LEU A 53 0.23 -24.04 10.73
N TYR A 54 -0.74 -23.56 11.51
CA TYR A 54 -2.17 -23.64 11.17
C TYR A 54 -2.76 -22.38 10.55
N GLN A 55 -2.01 -21.28 10.45
CA GLN A 55 -2.59 -20.00 10.03
C GLN A 55 -3.21 -20.04 8.63
N GLU A 56 -2.62 -20.81 7.70
CA GLU A 56 -3.15 -20.91 6.33
C GLU A 56 -4.46 -21.69 6.35
N PHE A 57 -4.44 -22.82 7.04
CA PHE A 57 -5.60 -23.68 7.17
C PHE A 57 -6.76 -22.99 7.90
N ARG A 58 -6.49 -22.10 8.87
CA ARG A 58 -7.53 -21.32 9.55
C ARG A 58 -8.31 -20.43 8.58
N LEU A 59 -7.61 -19.69 7.72
CA LEU A 59 -8.25 -18.80 6.76
C LEU A 59 -9.16 -19.58 5.79
N TYR A 60 -8.65 -20.67 5.22
CA TYR A 60 -9.43 -21.50 4.28
C TYR A 60 -10.58 -22.24 4.95
N ARG A 61 -10.33 -22.87 6.11
CA ARG A 61 -11.36 -23.61 6.86
C ARG A 61 -12.45 -22.66 7.36
N ALA A 62 -12.08 -21.47 7.84
CA ALA A 62 -13.04 -20.44 8.23
C ALA A 62 -13.95 -20.05 7.06
N TYR A 63 -13.41 -19.91 5.86
CA TYR A 63 -14.20 -19.60 4.67
C TYR A 63 -15.14 -20.74 4.28
N LEU A 64 -14.64 -21.98 4.20
CA LEU A 64 -15.44 -23.13 3.80
C LEU A 64 -16.59 -23.40 4.77
N ASP A 65 -16.32 -23.27 6.07
CA ASP A 65 -17.30 -23.55 7.12
C ASP A 65 -18.15 -22.30 7.47
N GLN A 66 -17.88 -21.15 6.83
CA GLN A 66 -18.48 -19.84 7.17
C GLN A 66 -18.31 -19.49 8.66
N ASN A 67 -17.17 -19.84 9.24
CA ASN A 67 -16.88 -19.74 10.67
C ASN A 67 -16.17 -18.42 11.00
N SER A 68 -16.94 -17.44 11.48
CA SER A 68 -16.42 -16.12 11.87
C SER A 68 -15.44 -16.17 13.04
N THR A 69 -15.63 -17.08 13.99
CA THR A 69 -14.73 -17.24 15.14
C THR A 69 -13.35 -17.70 14.69
N LEU A 70 -13.29 -18.68 13.79
CA LEU A 70 -12.03 -19.16 13.25
C LEU A 70 -11.32 -18.10 12.39
N LEU A 71 -12.08 -17.29 11.65
CA LEU A 71 -11.55 -16.13 10.93
C LEU A 71 -10.96 -15.08 11.88
N ASP A 72 -11.67 -14.75 12.96
CA ASP A 72 -11.17 -13.82 13.98
C ASP A 72 -9.87 -14.35 14.63
N SER A 73 -9.84 -15.65 14.87
CA SER A 73 -8.69 -16.35 15.43
C SER A 73 -7.45 -16.31 14.52
N PHE A 74 -7.65 -16.38 13.19
CA PHE A 74 -6.60 -16.15 12.21
C PHE A 74 -5.97 -14.75 12.38
N PHE A 75 -6.80 -13.70 12.49
CA PHE A 75 -6.30 -12.33 12.66
C PHE A 75 -5.60 -12.11 14.01
N ILE A 76 -6.10 -12.70 15.08
CA ILE A 76 -5.44 -12.65 16.40
C ILE A 76 -4.04 -13.27 16.31
N GLY A 77 -3.92 -14.43 15.67
CA GLY A 77 -2.63 -15.08 15.50
C GLY A 77 -1.67 -14.33 14.60
N TRP A 78 -2.16 -13.71 13.52
CA TRP A 78 -1.36 -12.81 12.70
C TRP A 78 -0.76 -11.66 13.54
N ALA A 79 -1.58 -11.01 14.37
CA ALA A 79 -1.12 -9.93 15.25
C ALA A 79 -0.09 -10.39 16.31
N ASP A 80 -0.31 -11.56 16.95
CA ASP A 80 0.59 -12.07 18.00
C ASP A 80 1.93 -12.55 17.44
N LEU A 81 1.95 -13.13 16.23
CA LEU A 81 3.17 -13.57 15.54
C LEU A 81 4.01 -12.40 15.02
N ASN A 82 3.38 -11.26 14.71
CA ASN A 82 4.04 -10.08 14.15
C ASN A 82 3.76 -8.82 14.99
N PRO A 83 4.19 -8.79 16.27
CA PRO A 83 3.84 -7.70 17.16
C PRO A 83 4.52 -6.39 16.72
N PRO A 84 3.93 -5.22 17.04
CA PRO A 84 4.59 -3.93 16.88
C PRO A 84 5.95 -3.86 17.57
N ILE A 85 6.79 -2.95 17.10
CA ILE A 85 8.07 -2.63 17.71
C ILE A 85 7.87 -2.17 19.16
N THR A 86 8.73 -2.64 20.05
CA THR A 86 8.75 -2.23 21.46
C THR A 86 9.48 -0.90 21.63
N ASP A 87 9.16 -0.14 22.68
CA ASP A 87 9.84 1.12 22.98
C ASP A 87 11.36 0.94 23.14
N ARG A 88 11.78 -0.17 23.75
CA ARG A 88 13.21 -0.52 23.88
C ARG A 88 13.89 -0.73 22.51
N GLN A 89 13.21 -1.36 21.56
CA GLN A 89 13.74 -1.54 20.21
C GLN A 89 13.78 -0.20 19.47
N LEU A 90 12.73 0.62 19.65
CA LEU A 90 12.64 1.96 19.06
C LEU A 90 13.80 2.85 19.54
N ASP A 91 14.10 2.87 20.84
CA ASP A 91 15.19 3.67 21.43
C ASP A 91 16.57 3.33 20.86
N GLY A 92 16.76 2.10 20.38
CA GLY A 92 18.00 1.65 19.74
C GLY A 92 18.19 2.12 18.29
N LEU A 93 17.18 2.74 17.68
CA LEU A 93 17.24 3.13 16.27
C LEU A 93 17.89 4.52 16.06
N PRO A 94 18.53 4.75 14.89
CA PRO A 94 18.92 6.07 14.43
C PRO A 94 17.78 7.09 14.50
N LYS A 95 18.12 8.35 14.74
CA LYS A 95 17.15 9.43 14.97
C LYS A 95 16.11 9.57 13.86
N ALA A 96 16.52 9.51 12.59
CA ALA A 96 15.60 9.59 11.44
C ALA A 96 14.57 8.44 11.44
N PHE A 97 14.99 7.23 11.80
CA PHE A 97 14.08 6.07 11.89
C PHE A 97 13.12 6.21 13.08
N ARG A 98 13.59 6.66 14.25
CA ARG A 98 12.69 6.95 15.39
C ARG A 98 11.63 7.98 15.02
N PHE A 99 12.03 9.06 14.36
CA PHE A 99 11.12 10.08 13.86
C PHE A 99 10.15 9.56 12.79
N THR A 100 10.58 8.61 11.96
CA THR A 100 9.69 7.92 11.02
C THR A 100 8.58 7.19 11.76
N TYR A 101 8.90 6.44 12.82
CA TYR A 101 7.89 5.77 13.66
C TYR A 101 6.96 6.75 14.39
N GLU A 102 7.51 7.87 14.90
CA GLU A 102 6.71 8.91 15.57
C GLU A 102 5.72 9.58 14.60
N ILE A 103 6.20 10.00 13.43
CA ILE A 103 5.35 10.60 12.39
C ILE A 103 4.33 9.59 11.89
N PHE A 104 4.72 8.34 11.63
CA PHE A 104 3.80 7.29 11.21
C PHE A 104 2.67 7.10 12.24
N LYS A 105 3.02 6.96 13.53
CA LYS A 105 2.05 6.77 14.61
C LYS A 105 1.07 7.93 14.73
N ASP A 106 1.53 9.16 14.51
CA ASP A 106 0.64 10.33 14.47
C ASP A 106 -0.21 10.38 13.21
N PHE A 107 0.38 10.15 12.04
CA PHE A 107 -0.25 10.30 10.73
C PHE A 107 -1.28 9.20 10.44
N TYR A 108 -0.94 7.95 10.75
CA TYR A 108 -1.74 6.77 10.46
C TYR A 108 -2.97 6.71 11.37
N GLN A 109 -4.06 7.35 10.93
CA GLN A 109 -5.34 7.36 11.63
C GLN A 109 -6.49 7.03 10.66
N PRO A 110 -6.69 5.75 10.32
CA PRO A 110 -7.74 5.33 9.38
C PRO A 110 -9.17 5.74 9.81
N ALA A 111 -9.40 5.94 11.11
CA ALA A 111 -10.68 6.44 11.65
C ALA A 111 -10.85 7.97 11.58
N ASN A 112 -9.84 8.72 11.14
CA ASN A 112 -9.84 10.18 11.11
C ASN A 112 -9.19 10.70 9.81
N LEU A 113 -9.63 10.21 8.66
CA LEU A 113 -9.06 10.58 7.36
C LEU A 113 -9.28 12.05 7.00
N GLY A 114 -10.30 12.70 7.56
CA GLY A 114 -10.60 14.10 7.30
C GLY A 114 -9.46 15.07 7.64
N ARG A 115 -8.52 14.64 8.50
CA ARG A 115 -7.35 15.44 8.88
C ARG A 115 -6.28 15.54 7.77
N ILE A 116 -6.27 14.61 6.81
CA ILE A 116 -5.27 14.52 5.73
C ILE A 116 -5.85 14.74 4.33
N GLY A 117 -7.15 15.08 4.24
CA GLY A 117 -7.81 15.37 2.98
C GLY A 117 -9.26 14.92 2.96
N LYS A 118 -9.88 15.05 1.79
CA LYS A 118 -11.25 14.58 1.51
C LYS A 118 -11.17 13.52 0.42
N PRO A 119 -11.00 12.24 0.77
CA PRO A 119 -10.92 11.19 -0.23
C PRO A 119 -12.24 11.00 -0.97
N GLU A 120 -12.15 10.48 -2.18
CA GLU A 120 -13.29 10.18 -3.05
C GLU A 120 -14.40 9.36 -2.35
N TRP A 121 -14.01 8.40 -1.52
CA TRP A 121 -14.95 7.49 -0.83
C TRP A 121 -15.43 8.02 0.52
N GLY A 122 -15.08 9.26 0.87
CA GLY A 122 -15.38 9.85 2.18
C GLY A 122 -14.47 9.34 3.30
N THR A 123 -14.67 9.86 4.49
CA THR A 123 -13.71 9.73 5.61
C THR A 123 -13.94 8.52 6.51
N ASP A 124 -15.06 7.83 6.35
CA ASP A 124 -15.56 6.90 7.38
C ASP A 124 -15.37 5.42 7.00
N GLN A 125 -14.80 5.15 5.83
CA GLN A 125 -14.69 3.83 5.21
C GLN A 125 -13.95 2.76 6.05
N PHE A 126 -13.14 3.17 7.04
CA PHE A 126 -12.40 2.27 7.94
C PHE A 126 -12.83 2.40 9.42
N THR A 127 -13.92 3.10 9.72
CA THR A 127 -14.36 3.31 11.11
C THR A 127 -14.94 2.04 11.74
N GLY A 128 -15.64 1.21 10.94
CA GLY A 128 -16.34 0.01 11.41
C GLY A 128 -15.51 -1.27 11.48
N VAL A 129 -14.26 -1.28 11.01
CA VAL A 129 -13.46 -2.51 10.95
C VAL A 129 -12.89 -2.90 12.32
N LYS A 130 -12.62 -4.19 12.53
CA LYS A 130 -12.00 -4.70 13.76
C LYS A 130 -10.47 -4.61 13.72
N TYR A 131 -9.86 -4.79 12.55
CA TYR A 131 -8.42 -4.83 12.35
C TYR A 131 -7.94 -3.83 11.31
N TYR A 132 -6.71 -3.34 11.46
CA TYR A 132 -6.01 -2.54 10.45
C TYR A 132 -4.83 -3.31 9.89
N VAL A 133 -4.77 -3.44 8.57
CA VAL A 133 -3.61 -4.04 7.88
C VAL A 133 -2.61 -2.95 7.58
N ILE A 134 -1.36 -3.12 8.00
CA ILE A 134 -0.31 -2.10 7.94
C ILE A 134 0.84 -2.60 7.08
N GLN A 135 1.41 -1.71 6.25
CA GLN A 135 2.63 -1.97 5.48
C GLN A 135 3.80 -2.46 6.37
N ASN A 136 4.60 -3.39 5.85
CA ASN A 136 5.80 -3.92 6.53
C ASN A 136 7.09 -3.18 6.12
N SER A 137 7.00 -2.18 5.23
CA SER A 137 8.15 -1.38 4.84
C SER A 137 7.79 0.06 4.61
N ILE A 138 8.74 0.97 4.77
CA ILE A 138 8.59 2.40 4.46
C ILE A 138 9.93 2.98 4.02
N ASP A 139 9.92 3.85 3.02
CA ASP A 139 11.12 4.54 2.57
C ASP A 139 11.40 5.78 3.45
N VAL A 140 12.66 6.01 3.75
CA VAL A 140 13.13 7.10 4.60
C VAL A 140 14.29 7.81 3.93
N ASN A 141 14.07 9.08 3.59
CA ASN A 141 15.05 9.90 2.91
C ASN A 141 15.41 11.11 3.76
N VAL A 142 16.68 11.53 3.71
CA VAL A 142 17.15 12.78 4.31
C VAL A 142 17.84 13.58 3.22
N TYR A 143 17.35 14.80 3.01
CA TYR A 143 17.87 15.76 2.05
C TYR A 143 18.60 16.89 2.78
N ARG A 144 19.63 17.49 2.19
CA ARG A 144 20.25 18.70 2.79
C ARG A 144 19.18 19.79 2.94
N GLN A 145 18.36 19.97 1.92
CA GLN A 145 17.19 20.84 1.93
C GLN A 145 15.98 20.12 1.33
N LEU A 146 14.83 20.19 2.00
CA LEU A 146 13.56 19.77 1.42
C LEU A 146 13.15 20.80 0.36
N LYS A 147 13.05 20.37 -0.90
CA LYS A 147 12.53 21.22 -1.98
C LYS A 147 11.02 21.43 -1.75
N GLN A 148 10.53 22.65 -2.00
CA GLN A 148 9.08 22.92 -2.07
C GLN A 148 8.45 22.41 -3.38
N ASP A 149 9.27 22.21 -4.43
CA ASP A 149 8.80 21.93 -5.79
C ASP A 149 9.09 20.49 -6.24
N ARG A 150 8.19 19.95 -7.08
CA ARG A 150 8.16 18.55 -7.57
C ARG A 150 9.16 18.18 -8.68
N TYR A 151 10.20 19.00 -8.91
CA TYR A 151 11.15 18.84 -10.01
C TYR A 151 12.45 18.13 -9.57
N PRO A 152 13.23 17.53 -10.50
CA PRO A 152 13.94 16.27 -10.26
C PRO A 152 14.84 16.29 -9.03
N ILE A 153 14.89 15.11 -8.41
CA ILE A 153 15.77 14.79 -7.32
C ILE A 153 17.18 15.17 -7.75
N ASP A 154 17.74 16.17 -7.08
CA ASP A 154 19.15 16.51 -7.22
C ASP A 154 19.90 15.44 -6.40
N PRO A 155 20.64 14.52 -7.04
CA PRO A 155 21.33 13.46 -6.30
C PRO A 155 22.29 14.02 -5.26
N ASP A 156 22.87 15.20 -5.51
CA ASP A 156 23.83 15.85 -4.59
C ASP A 156 23.13 16.41 -3.32
N ASN A 157 21.81 16.53 -3.37
CA ASN A 157 20.98 16.96 -2.24
C ASN A 157 20.59 15.79 -1.31
N ILE A 158 20.71 14.53 -1.73
CA ILE A 158 20.45 13.37 -0.87
C ILE A 158 21.62 13.17 0.08
N VAL A 159 21.33 13.17 1.38
CA VAL A 159 22.29 12.84 2.43
C VAL A 159 22.19 11.37 2.80
N PHE A 160 20.97 10.84 2.81
CA PHE A 160 20.67 9.48 3.21
C PHE A 160 19.39 9.01 2.53
N GLU A 161 19.37 7.76 2.07
CA GLU A 161 18.20 7.07 1.54
C GLU A 161 18.26 5.62 2.01
N SER A 162 17.14 5.12 2.54
CA SER A 162 17.04 3.74 3.02
C SER A 162 15.58 3.31 3.11
N THR A 163 15.34 2.01 2.91
CA THR A 163 14.06 1.39 3.21
C THR A 163 14.11 0.72 4.58
N LEU A 164 13.18 1.09 5.46
CA LEU A 164 12.94 0.39 6.71
C LEU A 164 12.14 -0.88 6.44
N HIS A 165 12.83 -2.00 6.23
CA HIS A 165 12.18 -3.31 6.19
C HIS A 165 11.78 -3.79 7.59
N ASN A 166 10.82 -4.71 7.67
CA ASN A 166 10.25 -5.18 8.95
C ASN A 166 9.71 -4.03 9.81
N PHE A 167 9.15 -3.01 9.15
CA PHE A 167 8.48 -1.88 9.77
C PHE A 167 7.22 -2.37 10.47
N ARG A 168 7.22 -2.26 11.80
CA ARG A 168 6.15 -2.77 12.67
C ARG A 168 5.68 -1.65 13.59
N PRO A 169 5.02 -0.61 13.06
CA PRO A 169 4.72 0.58 13.85
C PRO A 169 3.69 0.30 14.93
N GLN A 170 3.82 1.00 16.04
CA GLN A 170 2.71 1.18 16.96
C GLN A 170 1.71 2.14 16.33
N ILE A 171 0.41 1.89 16.53
CA ILE A 171 -0.66 2.76 16.07
C ILE A 171 -1.43 3.37 17.24
N GLN A 172 -2.18 4.44 16.96
CA GLN A 172 -3.09 5.03 17.94
C GLN A 172 -4.41 4.25 18.01
N GLY A 173 -5.07 4.32 19.16
CA GLY A 173 -6.37 3.69 19.39
C GLY A 173 -6.26 2.24 19.91
N ASN A 174 -7.36 1.51 19.82
CA ASN A 174 -7.53 0.17 20.39
C ASN A 174 -7.64 -0.94 19.33
N LYS A 175 -7.49 -0.61 18.05
CA LYS A 175 -7.52 -1.59 16.96
C LYS A 175 -6.20 -2.36 16.93
N LEU A 176 -6.29 -3.65 16.60
CA LEU A 176 -5.10 -4.47 16.42
C LEU A 176 -4.49 -4.22 15.04
N ALA A 177 -3.17 -4.03 15.03
CA ALA A 177 -2.37 -3.89 13.83
C ALA A 177 -1.99 -5.27 13.28
N LEU A 178 -2.28 -5.51 12.00
CA LEU A 178 -1.90 -6.69 11.24
C LEU A 178 -0.78 -6.30 10.28
N ILE A 179 0.46 -6.63 10.64
CA ILE A 179 1.62 -6.26 9.82
C ILE A 179 1.68 -7.15 8.58
N LEU A 180 1.55 -6.55 7.39
CA LEU A 180 1.53 -7.23 6.11
C LEU A 180 2.93 -7.63 5.65
N THR A 181 3.46 -8.70 6.25
CA THR A 181 4.68 -9.37 5.75
C THR A 181 4.43 -9.98 4.37
N GLU A 182 5.50 -10.31 3.65
CA GLU A 182 5.37 -11.00 2.35
C GLU A 182 4.65 -12.35 2.48
N GLU A 183 4.81 -13.05 3.60
CA GLU A 183 4.08 -14.31 3.86
C GLU A 183 2.56 -14.08 3.94
N TYR A 184 2.09 -13.11 4.74
CA TYR A 184 0.66 -12.80 4.85
C TYR A 184 0.10 -12.21 3.57
N LYS A 185 0.88 -11.37 2.87
CA LYS A 185 0.52 -10.85 1.55
C LYS A 185 0.27 -11.98 0.57
N ASN A 186 1.21 -12.92 0.42
CA ASN A 186 1.05 -14.05 -0.49
C ASN A 186 -0.15 -14.92 -0.10
N ARG A 187 -0.35 -15.17 1.20
CA ARG A 187 -1.50 -15.93 1.70
C ARG A 187 -2.83 -15.28 1.35
N LEU A 188 -2.94 -13.96 1.54
CA LEU A 188 -4.14 -13.20 1.18
C LEU A 188 -4.36 -13.18 -0.33
N LEU A 189 -3.30 -13.01 -1.13
CA LEU A 189 -3.40 -13.03 -2.59
C LEU A 189 -3.87 -14.40 -3.12
N MET A 190 -3.30 -15.50 -2.60
CA MET A 190 -3.73 -16.86 -2.95
C MET A 190 -5.17 -17.13 -2.53
N PHE A 191 -5.56 -16.66 -1.34
CA PHE A 191 -6.93 -16.78 -0.86
C PHE A 191 -7.88 -15.98 -1.74
N LEU A 192 -7.61 -14.71 -2.01
CA LEU A 192 -8.49 -13.83 -2.79
C LEU A 192 -8.59 -14.24 -4.26
N GLY A 193 -7.53 -14.80 -4.85
CA GLY A 193 -7.44 -15.07 -6.29
C GLY A 193 -7.38 -13.79 -7.14
N GLY A 194 -7.61 -13.91 -8.45
CA GLY A 194 -7.44 -12.81 -9.42
C GLY A 194 -8.66 -12.50 -10.31
N GLU A 195 -9.84 -13.06 -10.01
CA GLU A 195 -11.03 -12.85 -10.84
C GLU A 195 -11.55 -11.41 -10.71
N SER A 196 -11.42 -10.63 -11.79
CA SER A 196 -11.81 -9.23 -11.81
C SER A 196 -12.29 -8.77 -13.18
N THR A 197 -13.15 -7.76 -13.16
CA THR A 197 -13.46 -6.91 -14.32
C THR A 197 -12.31 -5.95 -14.58
N PRO A 198 -11.94 -5.68 -15.85
CA PRO A 198 -10.98 -4.62 -16.16
C PRO A 198 -11.51 -3.24 -15.74
N ALA A 199 -10.58 -2.35 -15.41
CA ALA A 199 -10.88 -0.93 -15.29
C ALA A 199 -11.49 -0.41 -16.61
N GLY A 200 -12.40 0.57 -16.52
CA GLY A 200 -13.11 1.11 -17.67
C GLY A 200 -14.34 0.30 -18.09
N GLN A 201 -14.65 -0.84 -17.44
CA GLN A 201 -15.79 -1.65 -17.82
C GLN A 201 -17.11 -0.93 -17.50
N GLY A 202 -17.89 -0.62 -18.54
CA GLY A 202 -19.15 0.12 -18.46
C GLY A 202 -18.98 1.63 -18.60
N ASN A 203 -17.95 2.23 -17.99
CA ASN A 203 -17.53 3.61 -18.24
C ASN A 203 -16.03 3.81 -17.99
N ILE A 204 -15.42 4.82 -18.61
CA ILE A 204 -13.95 5.06 -18.57
C ILE A 204 -13.38 5.30 -17.17
N MET A 205 -14.21 5.66 -16.19
CA MET A 205 -13.80 5.93 -14.80
C MET A 205 -14.11 4.75 -13.87
N ALA A 206 -14.69 3.65 -14.37
CA ALA A 206 -15.03 2.51 -13.54
C ALA A 206 -13.74 1.80 -13.08
N PRO A 207 -13.53 1.61 -11.77
CA PRO A 207 -12.37 0.86 -11.29
C PRO A 207 -12.53 -0.62 -11.63
N ALA A 208 -11.41 -1.35 -11.61
CA ALA A 208 -11.45 -2.81 -11.61
C ALA A 208 -12.24 -3.33 -10.38
N MET A 209 -13.06 -4.35 -10.57
CA MET A 209 -13.89 -4.93 -9.50
C MET A 209 -13.73 -6.45 -9.43
N ALA A 210 -13.67 -7.00 -8.21
CA ALA A 210 -13.69 -8.43 -7.97
C ALA A 210 -14.99 -9.03 -8.50
N ILE A 211 -14.91 -10.23 -9.08
CA ILE A 211 -16.09 -10.99 -9.50
C ILE A 211 -15.99 -12.43 -9.02
N GLY A 212 -17.07 -13.19 -9.26
CA GLY A 212 -17.10 -14.63 -9.03
C GLY A 212 -16.70 -14.99 -7.60
N GLU A 213 -15.76 -15.93 -7.49
CA GLU A 213 -15.31 -16.45 -6.21
C GLU A 213 -14.42 -15.46 -5.45
N SER A 214 -13.60 -14.67 -6.17
CA SER A 214 -12.79 -13.60 -5.58
C SER A 214 -13.64 -12.57 -4.82
N ASN A 215 -14.80 -12.19 -5.36
CA ASN A 215 -15.69 -11.26 -4.67
C ASN A 215 -16.31 -11.86 -3.39
N LYS A 216 -16.65 -13.15 -3.38
CA LYS A 216 -17.19 -13.80 -2.16
C LYS A 216 -16.14 -13.86 -1.05
N ARG A 217 -14.90 -14.21 -1.40
CA ARG A 217 -13.77 -14.26 -0.46
C ARG A 217 -13.40 -12.87 0.06
N LEU A 218 -13.46 -11.86 -0.80
CA LEU A 218 -13.35 -10.46 -0.40
C LEU A 218 -14.42 -10.06 0.63
N GLN A 219 -15.68 -10.36 0.36
CA GLN A 219 -16.80 -10.06 1.26
C GLN A 219 -16.64 -10.77 2.62
N PHE A 220 -16.15 -12.01 2.61
CA PHE A 220 -15.87 -12.78 3.82
C PHE A 220 -14.80 -12.10 4.70
N LEU A 221 -13.65 -11.71 4.12
CA LEU A 221 -12.61 -10.99 4.88
C LEU A 221 -13.10 -9.62 5.38
N ASN A 222 -13.90 -8.92 4.57
CA ASN A 222 -14.38 -7.58 4.87
C ASN A 222 -15.43 -7.51 6.01
N GLN A 223 -15.77 -8.64 6.62
CA GLN A 223 -16.47 -8.68 7.90
C GLN A 223 -15.62 -8.12 9.06
N TYR A 224 -14.29 -8.14 8.92
CA TYR A 224 -13.34 -7.82 9.99
C TYR A 224 -12.34 -6.72 9.65
N LEU A 225 -12.03 -6.54 8.36
CA LEU A 225 -11.08 -5.55 7.86
C LEU A 225 -11.64 -4.89 6.59
N LYS A 226 -10.85 -4.07 5.89
CA LYS A 226 -11.24 -3.49 4.60
C LYS A 226 -10.13 -3.68 3.56
N ILE A 227 -10.35 -4.64 2.67
CA ILE A 227 -9.62 -4.83 1.42
C ILE A 227 -10.51 -4.36 0.27
N TYR A 228 -9.90 -3.85 -0.79
CA TYR A 228 -10.59 -3.42 -2.00
C TYR A 228 -9.70 -3.59 -3.23
N HIS A 229 -10.27 -3.46 -4.43
CA HIS A 229 -9.49 -3.50 -5.66
C HIS A 229 -8.86 -2.13 -5.96
N GLY A 230 -7.63 -2.15 -6.48
CA GLY A 230 -6.99 -0.95 -7.03
C GLY A 230 -7.75 -0.44 -8.25
N HIS A 231 -7.64 0.87 -8.52
CA HIS A 231 -8.35 1.50 -9.64
C HIS A 231 -8.07 0.77 -10.97
N TRP A 232 -6.78 0.49 -11.21
CA TRP A 232 -6.29 -0.17 -12.42
C TRP A 232 -6.19 -1.71 -12.30
N GLY A 233 -6.67 -2.29 -11.20
CA GLY A 233 -6.54 -3.71 -10.89
C GLY A 233 -5.68 -4.00 -9.66
N GLY A 234 -5.50 -5.30 -9.39
CA GLY A 234 -4.81 -5.79 -8.19
C GLY A 234 -5.58 -5.53 -6.89
N TRP A 235 -5.06 -6.08 -5.80
CA TRP A 235 -5.64 -5.94 -4.46
C TRP A 235 -4.94 -4.84 -3.67
N ARG A 236 -5.73 -4.00 -3.01
CA ARG A 236 -5.28 -3.03 -2.01
C ARG A 236 -5.48 -3.68 -0.64
N LEU A 237 -4.40 -4.26 -0.12
CA LEU A 237 -4.41 -5.06 1.11
C LEU A 237 -4.17 -4.21 2.36
N VAL A 238 -3.41 -3.13 2.23
CA VAL A 238 -3.11 -2.20 3.34
C VAL A 238 -4.32 -1.30 3.59
N THR A 239 -4.64 -1.09 4.86
CA THR A 239 -5.65 -0.13 5.28
C THR A 239 -5.06 1.28 5.17
N ASP A 240 -5.75 2.17 4.45
CA ASP A 240 -5.27 3.52 4.21
C ASP A 240 -5.34 4.43 5.46
N PRO A 241 -4.48 5.46 5.56
CA PRO A 241 -3.51 5.89 4.55
C PRO A 241 -2.30 4.95 4.45
N THR A 242 -1.90 4.62 3.22
CA THR A 242 -0.63 3.93 2.96
C THR A 242 0.47 4.98 2.83
N ILE A 243 1.55 4.90 3.61
CA ILE A 243 2.62 5.91 3.63
C ILE A 243 3.82 5.37 2.85
N SER A 244 4.02 5.76 1.61
CA SER A 244 5.12 5.23 0.80
C SER A 244 6.49 5.67 1.33
N ARG A 245 6.62 6.94 1.72
CA ARG A 245 7.91 7.54 2.07
C ARG A 245 7.78 8.71 3.05
N ILE A 246 8.79 8.89 3.90
CA ILE A 246 8.98 10.11 4.70
C ILE A 246 10.33 10.74 4.37
N ASP A 247 10.27 11.99 3.90
CA ASP A 247 11.42 12.79 3.52
C ASP A 247 11.73 13.80 4.63
N PHE A 248 12.96 13.85 5.13
CA PHE A 248 13.41 14.83 6.13
C PHE A 248 14.38 15.84 5.53
N ASN A 249 14.47 17.04 6.14
CA ASN A 249 15.61 17.92 5.93
C ASN A 249 16.81 17.53 6.79
N GLY A 250 18.00 18.07 6.48
CA GLY A 250 19.27 17.58 7.01
C GLY A 250 19.44 17.74 8.53
N ASP A 251 18.74 18.70 9.14
CA ASP A 251 18.71 18.91 10.60
C ASP A 251 17.54 18.19 11.30
N LEU A 252 16.70 17.48 10.53
CA LEU A 252 15.52 16.73 11.00
C LEU A 252 14.49 17.61 11.73
N THR A 253 14.30 18.85 11.28
CA THR A 253 13.30 19.79 11.81
C THR A 253 12.01 19.85 11.00
N ARG A 254 12.02 19.34 9.77
CA ARG A 254 10.87 19.27 8.87
C ARG A 254 10.80 17.90 8.21
N ALA A 255 9.60 17.47 7.88
CA ALA A 255 9.38 16.26 7.09
C ALA A 255 8.23 16.40 6.09
N ILE A 256 8.30 15.66 5.00
CA ILE A 256 7.21 15.49 4.03
C ILE A 256 6.82 14.01 4.03
N VAL A 257 5.56 13.73 4.30
CA VAL A 257 4.96 12.39 4.25
C VAL A 257 4.29 12.22 2.90
N HIS A 258 4.74 11.25 2.12
CA HIS A 258 4.11 10.83 0.87
C HIS A 258 3.16 9.68 1.17
N PHE A 259 1.91 9.83 0.77
CA PHE A 259 0.88 8.86 1.13
C PHE A 259 -0.14 8.64 0.00
N GLU A 260 -0.82 7.51 0.10
CA GLU A 260 -1.96 7.15 -0.73
C GLU A 260 -3.20 6.96 0.15
N LEU A 261 -4.34 7.33 -0.40
CA LEU A 261 -5.65 7.23 0.21
C LEU A 261 -6.65 6.86 -0.88
N VAL A 262 -7.15 5.63 -0.86
CA VAL A 262 -8.00 5.07 -1.91
C VAL A 262 -7.26 5.11 -3.26
N TYR A 263 -7.71 5.95 -4.19
CA TYR A 263 -7.16 6.15 -5.54
C TYR A 263 -6.51 7.52 -5.68
N GLN A 264 -6.10 8.13 -4.55
CA GLN A 264 -5.50 9.45 -4.54
C GLN A 264 -4.17 9.40 -3.80
N GLY A 265 -3.16 10.07 -4.34
CA GLY A 265 -1.91 10.29 -3.65
C GLY A 265 -1.79 11.72 -3.15
N GLY A 266 -1.03 11.89 -2.07
CA GLY A 266 -0.92 13.15 -1.35
C GLY A 266 0.42 13.35 -0.67
N GLU A 267 0.62 14.58 -0.22
CA GLU A 267 1.77 15.03 0.54
C GLU A 267 1.29 15.70 1.83
N ALA A 268 2.00 15.48 2.93
CA ALA A 268 1.75 16.16 4.20
C ALA A 268 3.03 16.70 4.82
N GLU A 269 2.99 17.96 5.27
CA GLU A 269 4.14 18.62 5.87
C GLU A 269 4.10 18.50 7.39
N TYR A 270 5.23 18.11 7.98
CA TYR A 270 5.46 18.06 9.40
C TYR A 270 6.59 18.99 9.81
N GLU A 271 6.46 19.54 11.02
CA GLU A 271 7.48 20.38 11.66
C GLU A 271 7.77 19.82 13.06
N ASN A 272 9.05 19.69 13.41
CA ASN A 272 9.47 19.32 14.75
C ASN A 272 9.59 20.59 15.61
N LYS A 273 8.70 20.75 16.58
CA LYS A 273 8.78 21.82 17.59
C LYS A 273 9.01 21.21 18.95
N ASP A 274 10.11 21.60 19.59
CA ASP A 274 10.46 21.17 20.94
C ASP A 274 10.46 19.65 21.12
N GLY A 275 10.93 18.92 20.10
CA GLY A 275 10.99 17.46 20.11
C GLY A 275 9.68 16.75 19.73
N LYS A 276 8.64 17.49 19.34
CA LYS A 276 7.35 16.94 18.92
C LYS A 276 7.09 17.24 17.44
N TRP A 277 6.76 16.20 16.69
CA TRP A 277 6.30 16.32 15.30
C TRP A 277 4.85 16.79 15.24
N ILE A 278 4.60 17.86 14.49
CA ILE A 278 3.28 18.48 14.33
C ILE A 278 2.94 18.56 12.85
N LEU A 279 1.79 17.98 12.48
CA LEU A 279 1.21 18.12 11.13
C LEU A 279 0.86 19.59 10.86
N LYS A 280 1.38 20.15 9.78
CA LYS A 280 1.20 21.55 9.37
C LYS A 280 0.16 21.69 8.27
N GLU A 281 0.30 20.88 7.23
CA GLU A 281 -0.56 20.90 6.04
C GLU A 281 -0.63 19.49 5.47
N SER A 282 -1.75 19.16 4.82
CA SER A 282 -1.88 17.94 4.04
C SER A 282 -2.78 18.19 2.83
N ARG A 283 -2.41 17.63 1.68
CA ARG A 283 -3.12 17.80 0.42
C ARG A 283 -3.08 16.52 -0.40
N LEU A 284 -4.21 16.21 -1.04
CA LEU A 284 -4.29 15.20 -2.09
C LEU A 284 -3.96 15.88 -3.42
N THR A 285 -3.07 15.29 -4.19
CA THR A 285 -2.35 15.99 -5.26
C THR A 285 -2.29 15.25 -6.58
N TRP A 286 -2.61 13.96 -6.62
CA TRP A 286 -2.74 13.16 -7.85
C TRP A 286 -3.69 11.98 -7.65
N ILE A 287 -4.04 11.31 -8.76
CA ILE A 287 -4.79 10.05 -8.79
C ILE A 287 -3.80 8.90 -8.96
N THR A 288 -4.05 7.77 -8.29
CA THR A 288 -3.22 6.55 -8.34
C THR A 288 -3.92 5.39 -9.04
#